data_AF-A0A5M8QS29-F1
#
_entry.id   AF-A0A5M8QS29-F1
#
_cell.length_a   1.000
_cell.length_b   1.000
_cell.length_c   1.000
_cell.angle_alpha   90.00
_cell.angle_beta   90.00
_cell.angle_gamma   90.00
#
_symmetry.space_group_name_H-M   'P 1'
#
loop_
_entity.id
_entity.type
_entity.pdbx_description
1 polymer ?
#
loop_
_entity_poly.entity_id
_entity_poly.type
_entity_poly.pdbx_seq_one_letter_code
_entity_poly.pdbx_strand_id
1 'polypeptide(L)'
;MMKMNRILGTLGMMLMTLSLSAQVVSKDSMNTLKAEKEQIEANKKLNDRKLELAKLENELEKKTRDAEKAADNAQKSADENKRIAEKLGDDPQDRKLARRASKSAGAAQRDAKRARKASDDLDELRKDINSLRDKIASDESNVSARP
;
A
#
# COMPACT_ATOMS: atom_id res chain seq x y z
N MET A 1 23.64 52.32 -63.31
CA MET A 1 22.67 51.33 -62.78
C MET A 1 23.35 49.98 -62.44
N MET A 2 24.40 49.95 -61.61
CA MET A 2 25.12 48.69 -61.26
C MET A 2 25.14 48.38 -59.74
N LYS A 3 24.49 49.20 -58.91
CA LYS A 3 24.46 49.01 -57.44
C LYS A 3 23.23 48.21 -56.98
N MET A 4 22.10 48.33 -57.66
CA MET A 4 20.86 47.64 -57.29
C MET A 4 20.95 46.12 -57.53
N ASN A 5 21.59 45.69 -58.63
CA ASN A 5 21.81 44.26 -58.93
C ASN A 5 22.81 43.59 -57.97
N ARG A 6 23.72 44.36 -57.37
CA ARG A 6 24.68 43.85 -56.38
C ARG A 6 24.03 43.63 -55.01
N ILE A 7 23.11 44.50 -54.62
CA ILE A 7 22.35 44.37 -53.36
C ILE A 7 21.34 43.21 -53.45
N LEU A 8 20.69 43.01 -54.61
CA LEU A 8 19.82 41.86 -54.85
C LEU A 8 20.58 40.52 -54.81
N GLY A 9 21.82 40.48 -55.33
CA GLY A 9 22.66 39.29 -55.29
C GLY A 9 23.11 38.91 -53.86
N THR A 10 23.45 39.89 -53.02
CA THR A 10 23.82 39.65 -51.61
C THR A 10 22.63 39.26 -50.74
N LEU A 11 21.43 39.79 -51.01
CA LEU A 11 20.22 39.44 -50.28
C LEU A 11 19.73 38.03 -50.62
N GLY A 12 19.88 37.60 -51.88
CA GLY A 12 19.57 36.23 -52.32
C GLY A 12 20.49 35.17 -51.72
N MET A 13 21.77 35.51 -51.46
CA MET A 13 22.74 34.59 -50.85
C MET A 13 22.54 34.45 -49.33
N MET A 14 21.94 35.44 -48.67
CA MET A 14 21.61 35.40 -47.24
C MET A 14 20.31 34.65 -46.95
N LEU A 15 19.42 34.48 -47.93
CA LEU A 15 18.18 33.72 -47.79
C LEU A 15 18.37 32.20 -47.96
N MET A 16 19.49 31.76 -48.55
CA MET A 16 19.85 30.34 -48.68
C MET A 16 20.41 29.73 -47.39
N THR A 17 20.84 30.54 -46.41
CA THR A 17 21.30 30.05 -45.10
C THR A 17 20.16 29.84 -44.11
N LEU A 18 18.93 30.20 -44.47
CA LEU A 18 17.72 29.97 -43.65
C LEU A 18 17.01 28.65 -44.00
N SER A 19 17.53 27.90 -44.97
CA SER A 19 16.98 26.60 -45.34
C SER A 19 17.38 25.52 -44.33
N LEU A 20 16.41 25.15 -43.51
CA LEU A 20 16.24 23.80 -42.97
C LEU A 20 17.15 23.41 -41.79
N SER A 21 16.97 24.09 -40.65
CA SER A 21 16.84 23.32 -39.40
C SER A 21 15.44 22.72 -39.34
N ALA A 22 15.07 21.89 -40.31
CA ALA A 22 14.14 20.82 -40.02
C ALA A 22 14.91 19.94 -39.02
N GLN A 23 14.78 20.25 -37.73
CA GLN A 23 15.28 19.38 -36.67
C GLN A 23 14.54 18.08 -36.90
N VAL A 24 15.21 17.17 -37.62
CA VAL A 24 14.74 15.81 -37.80
C VAL A 24 14.70 15.31 -36.37
N VAL A 25 13.50 15.18 -35.82
CA VAL A 25 13.28 14.41 -34.61
C VAL A 25 13.81 13.04 -34.96
N SER A 26 15.05 12.77 -34.59
CA SER A 26 15.66 11.50 -34.93
C SER A 26 14.82 10.46 -34.22
N LYS A 27 14.60 9.32 -34.88
CA LYS A 27 13.90 8.20 -34.24
C LYS A 27 14.55 7.86 -32.89
N ASP A 28 15.86 8.07 -32.79
CA ASP A 28 16.63 8.00 -31.54
C ASP A 28 16.11 8.95 -30.46
N SER A 29 15.99 10.26 -30.72
CA SER A 29 15.49 11.22 -29.73
C SER A 29 14.05 10.93 -29.29
N MET A 30 13.23 10.36 -30.18
CA MET A 30 11.87 9.96 -29.85
C MET A 30 11.82 8.66 -29.03
N ASN A 31 12.77 7.75 -29.25
CA ASN A 31 12.91 6.50 -28.49
C ASN A 31 13.49 6.77 -27.09
N THR A 32 14.44 7.70 -26.95
CA THR A 32 14.97 8.12 -25.64
C THR A 32 13.89 8.77 -24.78
N LEU A 33 13.09 9.69 -25.34
CA LEU A 33 11.94 10.29 -24.63
C LEU A 33 10.91 9.26 -24.19
N LYS A 34 10.68 8.19 -24.97
CA LYS A 34 9.81 7.08 -24.57
C LYS A 34 10.42 6.28 -23.42
N ALA A 35 11.71 5.97 -23.47
CA ALA A 35 12.41 5.27 -22.40
C ALA A 35 12.41 6.07 -21.10
N GLU A 36 12.69 7.38 -21.16
CA GLU A 36 12.61 8.29 -20.01
C GLU A 36 11.19 8.32 -19.43
N LYS A 37 10.16 8.40 -20.28
CA LYS A 37 8.76 8.35 -19.84
C LYS A 37 8.45 7.03 -19.11
N GLU A 38 8.85 5.89 -19.67
CA GLU A 38 8.64 4.58 -19.04
C GLU A 38 9.37 4.48 -17.69
N GLN A 39 10.57 5.05 -17.58
CA GLN A 39 11.34 5.08 -16.35
C GLN A 39 10.66 5.96 -15.29
N ILE A 40 10.15 7.13 -15.67
CA ILE A 40 9.37 8.02 -14.79
C ILE A 40 8.11 7.32 -14.31
N GLU A 41 7.38 6.64 -15.20
CA GLU A 41 6.18 5.89 -14.83
C GLU A 41 6.49 4.72 -13.88
N ALA A 42 7.58 4.00 -14.10
CA ALA A 42 8.03 2.94 -13.20
C ALA A 42 8.43 3.49 -11.82
N ASN A 43 9.21 4.57 -11.77
CA ASN A 43 9.59 5.24 -10.53
C ASN A 43 8.38 5.79 -9.77
N LYS A 44 7.39 6.33 -10.47
CA LYS A 44 6.13 6.78 -9.86
C LYS A 44 5.41 5.61 -9.20
N LYS A 45 5.21 4.49 -9.91
CA LYS A 45 4.57 3.29 -9.35
C LYS A 45 5.32 2.75 -8.14
N LEU A 46 6.65 2.75 -8.19
CA LEU A 46 7.50 2.33 -7.07
C LEU A 46 7.29 3.23 -5.85
N ASN A 47 7.28 4.55 -6.04
CA ASN A 47 7.02 5.50 -4.95
C ASN A 47 5.60 5.36 -4.39
N ASP A 48 4.59 5.17 -5.25
CA ASP A 48 3.21 4.95 -4.82
C ASP A 48 3.11 3.70 -3.94
N ARG A 49 3.77 2.59 -4.33
CA ARG A 49 3.84 1.36 -3.51
C ARG A 49 4.59 1.56 -2.19
N LYS A 50 5.70 2.31 -2.18
CA LYS A 50 6.44 2.64 -0.94
C LYS A 50 5.58 3.48 0.02
N LEU A 51 4.80 4.41 -0.52
CA LEU A 51 3.84 5.19 0.28
C LEU A 51 2.72 4.30 0.84
N GLU A 52 2.21 3.36 0.06
CA GLU A 52 1.22 2.38 0.53
C GLU A 52 1.81 1.47 1.61
N LEU A 53 3.05 1.00 1.46
CA LEU A 53 3.75 0.21 2.47
C LEU A 53 3.85 0.98 3.79
N ALA A 54 4.27 2.25 3.75
CA ALA A 54 4.34 3.08 4.94
C ALA A 54 2.97 3.25 5.61
N LYS A 55 1.87 3.35 4.84
CA LYS A 55 0.51 3.40 5.40
C LYS A 55 0.16 2.10 6.12
N LEU A 56 0.39 0.95 5.49
CA LEU A 56 0.10 -0.36 6.07
C LEU A 56 0.95 -0.62 7.33
N GLU A 57 2.23 -0.22 7.32
CA GLU A 57 3.11 -0.32 8.50
C GLU A 57 2.63 0.56 9.67
N ASN A 58 2.08 1.75 9.38
CA ASN A 58 1.45 2.58 10.41
C ASN A 58 0.16 1.95 10.96
N GLU A 59 -0.62 1.28 10.11
CA GLU A 59 -1.81 0.54 10.55
C GLU A 59 -1.47 -0.70 11.37
N LEU A 60 -0.31 -1.30 11.15
CA LEU A 60 0.15 -2.51 11.82
C LEU A 60 0.21 -2.33 13.34
N GLU A 61 0.75 -1.21 13.82
CA GLU A 61 0.85 -0.92 15.26
C GLU A 61 -0.55 -0.80 15.89
N LYS A 62 -1.50 -0.19 15.18
CA LYS A 62 -2.88 -0.05 15.65
C LYS A 62 -3.59 -1.41 15.70
N LYS A 63 -3.54 -2.18 14.60
CA LYS A 63 -4.16 -3.50 14.51
C LYS A 63 -3.56 -4.50 15.49
N THR A 64 -2.25 -4.42 15.75
CA THR A 64 -1.57 -5.24 16.76
C THR A 64 -2.14 -4.96 18.15
N ARG A 65 -2.24 -3.68 18.54
CA ARG A 65 -2.83 -3.28 19.83
C ARG A 65 -4.30 -3.69 19.94
N ASP A 66 -5.08 -3.55 18.86
CA ASP A 66 -6.48 -3.96 18.83
C ASP A 66 -6.62 -5.49 19.03
N ALA A 67 -5.76 -6.29 18.40
CA ALA A 67 -5.71 -7.74 18.57
C ALA A 67 -5.32 -8.15 19.99
N GLU A 68 -4.28 -7.55 20.56
CA GLU A 68 -3.85 -7.77 21.95
C GLU A 68 -4.98 -7.44 22.93
N LYS A 69 -5.61 -6.27 22.78
CA LYS A 69 -6.72 -5.85 23.63
C LYS A 69 -7.93 -6.77 23.49
N ALA A 70 -8.22 -7.25 22.29
CA ALA A 70 -9.31 -8.20 22.07
C ALA A 70 -9.01 -9.57 22.72
N ALA A 71 -7.77 -10.04 22.64
CA ALA A 71 -7.31 -11.26 23.30
C ALA A 71 -7.40 -11.15 24.82
N ASP A 72 -6.94 -10.04 25.41
CA ASP A 72 -7.04 -9.76 26.84
C ASP A 72 -8.48 -9.78 27.34
N ASN A 73 -9.39 -9.15 26.60
CA ASN A 73 -10.81 -9.14 26.95
C ASN A 73 -11.43 -10.54 26.83
N ALA A 74 -11.06 -11.30 25.80
CA ALA A 74 -11.52 -12.68 25.64
C ALA A 74 -11.04 -13.56 26.80
N GLN A 75 -9.80 -13.41 27.24
CA GLN A 75 -9.24 -14.14 28.39
C GLN A 75 -10.00 -13.79 29.68
N LYS A 76 -10.18 -12.50 29.97
CA LYS A 76 -10.94 -12.04 31.15
C LYS A 76 -12.36 -12.58 31.17
N SER A 77 -13.06 -12.53 30.03
CA SER A 77 -14.43 -13.05 29.91
C SER A 77 -14.48 -14.58 30.05
N ALA A 78 -13.47 -15.29 29.55
CA ALA A 78 -13.35 -16.74 29.70
C ALA A 78 -13.11 -17.14 31.17
N ASP A 79 -12.22 -16.43 31.87
CA ASP A 79 -11.91 -16.67 33.28
C ASP A 79 -13.13 -16.41 34.18
N GLU A 80 -13.87 -15.33 33.93
CA GLU A 80 -15.10 -15.04 34.66
C GLU A 80 -16.19 -16.09 34.37
N ASN A 81 -16.32 -16.53 33.12
CA ASN A 81 -17.24 -17.62 32.77
C ASN A 81 -16.87 -18.92 33.50
N LYS A 82 -15.58 -19.27 33.53
CA LYS A 82 -15.08 -20.44 34.26
C LYS A 82 -15.42 -20.34 35.75
N ARG A 83 -15.13 -19.21 36.38
CA ARG A 83 -15.42 -18.97 37.80
C ARG A 83 -16.91 -19.07 38.13
N ILE A 84 -17.79 -18.54 37.28
CA ILE A 84 -19.24 -18.65 37.50
C ILE A 84 -19.73 -20.07 37.24
N ALA A 85 -19.18 -20.77 36.24
CA ALA A 85 -19.53 -22.16 35.94
C ALA A 85 -19.12 -23.09 37.08
N GLU A 86 -17.96 -22.89 37.68
CA GLU A 86 -17.53 -23.63 38.88
C GLU A 86 -18.53 -23.45 40.03
N LYS A 87 -18.93 -22.20 40.34
CA LYS A 87 -19.93 -21.93 41.37
C LYS A 87 -21.31 -22.54 41.07
N LEU A 88 -21.71 -22.58 39.81
CA LEU A 88 -22.95 -23.24 39.40
C LEU A 88 -22.82 -24.77 39.52
N GLY A 89 -21.62 -25.32 39.32
CA GLY A 89 -21.34 -26.74 39.55
C GLY A 89 -21.54 -27.13 41.02
N ASP A 90 -21.15 -26.25 41.95
CA ASP A 90 -21.32 -26.44 43.39
C ASP A 90 -22.80 -26.33 43.84
N ASP A 91 -23.57 -25.42 43.23
CA ASP A 91 -25.01 -25.27 43.47
C ASP A 91 -25.82 -25.24 42.14
N PRO A 92 -26.08 -26.43 41.56
CA PRO A 92 -26.70 -26.53 40.24
C PRO A 92 -28.18 -26.15 40.22
N GLN A 93 -28.82 -26.03 41.39
CA GLN A 93 -30.25 -25.67 41.49
C GLN A 93 -30.45 -24.16 41.64
N ASP A 94 -29.40 -23.37 41.88
CA ASP A 94 -29.50 -21.92 41.96
C ASP A 94 -29.80 -21.29 40.58
N ARG A 95 -31.07 -20.92 40.40
CA ARG A 95 -31.58 -20.23 39.20
C ARG A 95 -30.88 -18.90 38.91
N LYS A 96 -30.42 -18.16 39.93
CA LYS A 96 -29.68 -16.90 39.75
C LYS A 96 -28.28 -17.18 39.22
N LEU A 97 -27.57 -18.18 39.75
CA LEU A 97 -26.27 -18.61 39.24
C LEU A 97 -26.38 -19.12 37.80
N ALA A 98 -27.38 -19.94 37.50
CA ALA A 98 -27.62 -20.43 36.13
C ALA A 98 -27.79 -19.27 35.12
N ARG A 99 -28.56 -18.24 35.49
CA ARG A 99 -28.73 -17.03 34.66
C ARG A 99 -27.43 -16.24 34.49
N ARG A 100 -26.60 -16.14 35.53
CA ARG A 100 -25.29 -15.46 35.45
C ARG A 100 -24.31 -16.24 34.59
N ALA A 101 -24.25 -17.56 34.73
CA ALA A 101 -23.40 -18.44 33.93
C ALA A 101 -23.74 -18.31 32.44
N SER A 102 -25.03 -18.38 32.09
CA SER A 102 -25.49 -18.19 30.71
C SER A 102 -25.08 -16.83 30.12
N LYS A 103 -25.23 -15.74 30.89
CA LYS A 103 -24.79 -14.41 30.46
C LYS A 103 -23.27 -14.32 30.28
N SER A 104 -22.51 -14.90 31.21
CA SER A 104 -21.05 -14.91 31.16
C SER A 104 -20.52 -15.72 29.98
N ALA A 105 -21.08 -16.91 29.74
CA ALA A 105 -20.78 -17.73 28.57
C ALA A 105 -21.04 -16.96 27.26
N GLY A 106 -22.17 -16.24 27.17
CA GLY A 106 -22.47 -15.40 26.02
C GLY A 106 -21.48 -14.25 25.84
N ALA A 107 -20.97 -13.64 26.92
CA ALA A 107 -19.94 -12.62 26.84
C ALA A 107 -18.60 -13.19 26.37
N ALA A 108 -18.15 -14.29 26.99
CA ALA A 108 -16.93 -15.02 26.61
C ALA A 108 -16.96 -15.43 25.13
N GLN A 109 -18.08 -15.95 24.64
CA GLN A 109 -18.23 -16.32 23.23
C GLN A 109 -18.06 -15.11 22.30
N ARG A 110 -18.69 -13.97 22.64
CA ARG A 110 -18.61 -12.75 21.83
C ARG A 110 -17.19 -12.19 21.80
N ASP A 111 -16.52 -12.14 22.94
CA ASP A 111 -15.16 -11.61 23.04
C ASP A 111 -14.15 -12.55 22.37
N ALA A 112 -14.29 -13.87 22.52
CA ALA A 112 -13.49 -14.84 21.77
C ALA A 112 -13.68 -14.71 20.24
N LYS A 113 -14.89 -14.39 19.78
CA LYS A 113 -15.13 -14.11 18.35
C LYS A 113 -14.46 -12.82 17.90
N ARG A 114 -14.47 -11.77 18.74
CA ARG A 114 -13.78 -10.50 18.45
C ARG A 114 -12.26 -10.69 18.40
N ALA A 115 -11.69 -11.42 19.36
CA ALA A 115 -10.27 -11.74 19.38
C ALA A 115 -9.83 -12.48 18.12
N ARG A 116 -10.58 -13.50 17.69
CA ARG A 116 -10.31 -14.21 16.42
C ARG A 116 -10.31 -13.27 15.23
N LYS A 117 -11.36 -12.47 15.07
CA LYS A 117 -11.44 -11.49 13.97
C LYS A 117 -10.28 -10.49 13.98
N ALA A 118 -9.92 -9.95 15.15
CA ALA A 118 -8.82 -9.01 15.25
C ALA A 118 -7.46 -9.66 14.91
N SER A 119 -7.29 -10.95 15.25
CA SER A 119 -6.13 -11.74 14.83
C SER A 119 -6.12 -11.98 13.32
N ASP A 120 -7.27 -12.37 12.74
CA ASP A 120 -7.40 -12.62 11.30
C ASP A 120 -7.09 -11.34 10.50
N ASP A 121 -7.63 -10.19 10.92
CA ASP A 121 -7.35 -8.87 10.33
C ASP A 121 -5.84 -8.51 10.40
N LEU A 122 -5.18 -8.82 11.52
CA LEU A 122 -3.76 -8.56 11.71
C LEU A 122 -2.90 -9.44 10.79
N ASP A 123 -3.29 -10.71 10.63
CA ASP A 123 -2.59 -11.63 9.75
C ASP A 123 -2.79 -11.29 8.26
N GLU A 124 -3.98 -10.81 7.88
CA GLU A 124 -4.24 -10.27 6.54
C GLU A 124 -3.36 -9.05 6.26
N LEU A 125 -3.32 -8.08 7.18
CA LEU A 125 -2.45 -6.91 7.04
C LEU A 125 -0.96 -7.27 6.90
N ARG A 126 -0.48 -8.26 7.67
CA ARG A 126 0.90 -8.76 7.54
C ARG A 126 1.17 -9.39 6.18
N LYS A 127 0.20 -10.14 5.63
CA LYS A 127 0.32 -10.70 4.27
C LYS A 127 0.35 -9.61 3.22
N ASP A 128 -0.47 -8.58 3.35
CA ASP A 128 -0.48 -7.44 2.42
C ASP A 128 0.84 -6.68 2.44
N ILE A 129 1.39 -6.42 3.63
CA ILE A 129 2.72 -5.81 3.80
C ILE A 129 3.80 -6.66 3.10
N ASN A 130 3.82 -7.97 3.33
CA ASN A 130 4.82 -8.85 2.72
C ASN A 130 4.66 -8.92 1.19
N SER A 131 3.43 -9.07 0.69
CA SER A 131 3.12 -9.04 -0.75
C SER A 131 3.56 -7.73 -1.41
N LEU A 132 3.36 -6.60 -0.73
CA LEU A 132 3.76 -5.29 -1.23
C LEU A 132 5.28 -5.12 -1.21
N ARG A 133 5.97 -5.64 -0.18
CA ARG A 133 7.45 -5.68 -0.12
C ARG A 133 8.03 -6.49 -1.28
N ASP A 134 7.48 -7.66 -1.58
CA ASP A 134 7.93 -8.50 -2.69
C ASP A 134 7.73 -7.80 -4.05
N LYS A 135 6.59 -7.13 -4.21
CA LYS A 135 6.28 -6.29 -5.39
C LYS A 135 7.23 -5.10 -5.53
N ILE A 136 7.58 -4.45 -4.43
CA ILE A 136 8.56 -3.35 -4.42
C ILE A 136 9.93 -3.88 -4.81
N ALA A 137 10.40 -4.97 -4.21
CA ALA A 137 11.70 -5.57 -4.55
C ALA A 137 11.77 -5.97 -6.04
N SER A 138 10.68 -6.53 -6.57
CA SER A 138 10.56 -6.86 -7.99
C SER A 138 10.64 -5.60 -8.86
N ASP A 139 9.91 -4.54 -8.53
CA ASP A 139 9.96 -3.27 -9.27
C ASP A 139 11.34 -2.60 -9.19
N GLU A 140 11.98 -2.60 -8.02
CA GLU A 140 13.33 -2.05 -7.83
C GLU A 140 14.37 -2.80 -8.68
N SER A 141 14.26 -4.12 -8.78
CA SER A 141 15.12 -4.92 -9.66
C SER A 141 14.89 -4.59 -11.14
N ASN A 142 13.63 -4.38 -11.55
CA ASN A 142 13.29 -4.03 -12.92
C ASN A 142 13.72 -2.61 -13.30
N VAL A 143 13.61 -1.66 -12.38
CA VAL A 143 14.05 -0.27 -12.58
C VAL A 143 15.57 -0.19 -12.64
N SER A 144 16.28 -0.91 -11.78
CA SER A 144 17.76 -0.92 -11.76
C SER A 144 18.39 -1.70 -12.92
N ALA A 145 17.68 -2.69 -13.48
CA ALA A 145 18.12 -3.44 -14.67
C ALA A 145 17.89 -2.70 -16.00
N ARG A 146 17.13 -1.59 -15.99
CA ARG A 146 16.90 -0.75 -17.16
C ARG A 146 18.05 0.29 -17.27
N PRO A 147 18.83 0.28 -18.37
CA PRO A 147 19.95 1.21 -18.57
C PRO A 147 19.51 2.66 -18.72
#